data_AF-A0A3C0EVC9-F1
#
_entry.id   AF-A0A3C0EVC9-F1
#
_cell.length_a   1.000
_cell.length_b   1.000
_cell.length_c   1.000
_cell.angle_alpha   90.00
_cell.angle_beta   90.00
_cell.angle_gamma   90.00
#
_symmetry.space_group_name_H-M   'P 1'
#
loop_
_entity.id
_entity.type
_entity.pdbx_description
1 polymer ?
#
loop_
_entity_poly.entity_id
_entity_poly.type
_entity_poly.pdbx_seq_one_letter_code
_entity_poly.pdbx_strand_id
1 'polypeptide(L)'
;MLIGLDHSIYMKIQNYRVKSMNKSVLIKLIVSLWLFGLLVACGEPDPSGPIESSESDTAETEEQLIERAVAIHRRVITLDTHADINTENFTATRNYTEDLDTQVTLPKMEAGGLDVAWFIVYTGQGPLNSE
;
A
#
# COMPACT_ATOMS: atom_id res chain seq x y z
N MET A 1 32.25 -17.62 7.06
CA MET A 1 31.48 -18.86 7.24
C MET A 1 30.25 -18.72 6.36
N LEU A 2 30.27 -19.39 5.22
CA LEU A 2 29.22 -19.35 4.20
C LEU A 2 28.06 -20.27 4.60
N ILE A 3 26.84 -19.74 4.52
CA ILE A 3 25.62 -20.39 4.02
C ILE A 3 24.72 -19.20 3.60
N GLY A 4 24.49 -18.87 2.34
CA GLY A 4 24.47 -19.71 1.15
C GLY A 4 23.05 -20.20 0.82
N LEU A 5 22.06 -19.32 0.90
CA LEU A 5 20.78 -19.42 0.20
C LEU A 5 20.60 -18.13 -0.59
N ASP A 6 20.45 -18.25 -1.90
CA ASP A 6 20.29 -17.14 -2.82
C ASP A 6 19.09 -16.27 -2.40
N HIS A 7 19.33 -14.97 -2.19
CA HIS A 7 18.32 -13.98 -1.78
C HIS A 7 17.12 -13.96 -2.74
N SER A 8 17.32 -14.41 -3.99
CA SER A 8 16.29 -14.62 -5.02
C SER A 8 15.21 -15.66 -4.63
N ILE A 9 15.54 -16.64 -3.79
CA ILE A 9 14.61 -17.72 -3.38
C ILE A 9 13.69 -17.27 -2.23
N TYR A 10 14.17 -16.40 -1.33
CA TYR A 10 13.41 -16.00 -0.13
C TYR A 10 12.26 -15.04 -0.44
N MET A 11 12.42 -14.09 -1.39
CA MET A 11 11.28 -13.29 -1.87
C MET A 11 10.28 -14.11 -2.70
N LYS A 12 10.69 -15.24 -3.30
CA LYS A 12 9.79 -16.09 -4.09
C LYS A 12 8.79 -16.88 -3.23
N ILE A 13 9.12 -17.14 -1.96
CA ILE A 13 8.27 -17.87 -1.00
C ILE A 13 7.11 -17.00 -0.46
N GLN A 14 7.27 -15.68 -0.33
CA GLN A 14 6.18 -14.76 0.05
C GLN A 14 5.11 -14.59 -1.05
N ASN A 15 5.41 -15.00 -2.28
CA ASN A 15 4.48 -14.95 -3.42
C ASN A 15 3.48 -16.13 -3.52
N TYR A 16 3.45 -17.08 -2.56
CA TYR A 16 2.55 -18.24 -2.60
C TYR A 16 1.48 -18.27 -1.48
N ARG A 17 1.13 -17.13 -0.88
CA ARG A 17 -0.01 -17.02 0.05
C ARG A 17 -1.32 -17.03 -0.74
N VAL A 18 -2.09 -18.12 -0.56
CA VAL A 18 -3.44 -18.43 -1.07
C VAL A 18 -4.25 -17.20 -1.54
N LYS A 19 -4.54 -17.16 -2.84
CA LYS A 19 -5.31 -16.13 -3.52
C LYS A 19 -6.78 -16.21 -3.09
N SER A 20 -7.22 -15.27 -2.26
CA SER A 20 -8.65 -14.99 -2.06
C SER A 20 -9.28 -14.65 -3.41
N MET A 21 -10.46 -15.20 -3.70
CA MET A 21 -11.17 -14.89 -4.93
C MET A 21 -11.66 -13.44 -4.86
N ASN A 22 -10.91 -12.56 -5.52
CA ASN A 22 -11.06 -11.12 -5.40
C ASN A 22 -12.39 -10.64 -5.97
N LYS A 23 -13.04 -9.68 -5.28
CA LYS A 23 -14.26 -8.96 -5.69
C LYS A 23 -14.18 -8.37 -7.12
N SER A 24 -12.97 -8.29 -7.68
CA SER A 24 -12.68 -7.96 -9.07
C SER A 24 -13.15 -8.97 -10.11
N VAL A 25 -13.42 -10.24 -9.77
CA VAL A 25 -14.05 -11.21 -10.69
C VAL A 25 -15.55 -10.86 -10.89
N LEU A 26 -16.22 -10.39 -9.84
CA LEU A 26 -17.62 -9.96 -9.87
C LEU A 26 -17.80 -8.61 -10.58
N ILE A 27 -16.85 -7.69 -10.39
CA ILE A 27 -16.82 -6.39 -11.08
C ILE A 27 -16.53 -6.55 -12.59
N LYS A 28 -15.72 -7.53 -12.98
CA LYS A 28 -15.46 -7.87 -14.40
C LYS A 28 -16.73 -8.26 -15.18
N LEU A 29 -17.69 -8.90 -14.53
CA LEU A 29 -18.98 -9.27 -15.15
C LEU A 29 -19.91 -8.06 -15.34
N ILE A 30 -19.88 -7.09 -14.42
CA ILE A 30 -20.73 -5.89 -14.48
C ILE A 30 -20.14 -4.85 -15.45
N VAL A 31 -18.82 -4.68 -15.46
CA VAL A 31 -18.12 -3.76 -16.38
C VAL A 31 -18.17 -4.28 -17.83
N SER A 32 -18.17 -5.60 -18.04
CA SER A 32 -18.41 -6.22 -19.35
C SER A 32 -19.79 -5.86 -19.95
N LEU A 33 -20.78 -5.56 -19.11
CA LEU A 33 -22.14 -5.20 -19.56
C LEU A 33 -22.25 -3.69 -19.88
N TRP A 34 -21.45 -2.84 -19.23
CA TRP A 34 -21.37 -1.40 -19.52
C TRP A 34 -20.50 -1.07 -20.75
N LEU A 35 -19.51 -1.90 -21.04
CA LEU A 35 -18.56 -1.67 -22.15
C LEU A 35 -19.16 -1.89 -23.54
N PHE A 36 -20.27 -2.61 -23.67
CA PHE A 36 -20.93 -2.84 -24.96
C PHE A 36 -21.82 -1.66 -25.42
N GLY A 37 -22.18 -0.74 -24.52
CA GLY A 37 -23.09 0.38 -24.80
C GLY A 37 -22.44 1.65 -25.34
N LEU A 38 -21.11 1.76 -25.32
CA LEU A 38 -20.38 3.03 -25.57
C LEU A 38 -19.57 3.04 -26.89
N LEU A 39 -19.89 2.19 -27.86
CA LEU A 39 -19.15 2.08 -29.12
C LEU A 39 -19.80 2.78 -30.34
N VAL A 40 -20.82 3.62 -30.16
CA VAL A 40 -21.45 4.34 -31.30
C VAL A 40 -21.72 5.81 -30.97
N ALA A 41 -20.65 6.60 -30.80
CA ALA A 41 -20.73 8.06 -30.87
C ALA A 41 -19.49 8.62 -31.61
N CYS A 42 -19.74 9.20 -32.79
CA CYS A 42 -18.80 9.50 -33.88
C CYS A 42 -17.80 10.66 -33.66
N GLY A 43 -16.74 10.68 -34.48
CA GLY A 43 -16.02 11.89 -34.93
C GLY A 43 -14.65 11.60 -35.57
N GLU A 44 -14.51 11.83 -36.89
CA GLU A 44 -13.28 11.59 -37.70
C GLU A 44 -12.16 12.64 -37.47
N PRO A 45 -10.87 12.32 -37.80
CA PRO A 45 -9.72 13.21 -37.61
C PRO A 45 -9.23 13.86 -38.92
N ASP A 46 -8.74 15.12 -38.90
CA ASP A 46 -7.80 15.64 -39.92
C ASP A 46 -7.05 16.95 -39.50
N PRO A 47 -6.03 17.48 -40.24
CA PRO A 47 -4.61 17.28 -39.93
C PRO A 47 -3.80 18.61 -39.98
N SER A 48 -2.85 18.88 -39.09
CA SER A 48 -1.69 19.75 -39.40
C SER A 48 -0.73 19.97 -38.22
N GLY A 49 0.54 19.66 -38.47
CA GLY A 49 1.68 20.20 -37.71
C GLY A 49 2.56 19.12 -37.09
N PRO A 50 3.85 19.01 -37.48
CA PRO A 50 4.82 18.28 -36.69
C PRO A 50 5.15 19.15 -35.46
N ILE A 51 4.56 18.81 -34.31
CA ILE A 51 5.08 19.23 -33.01
C ILE A 51 5.98 18.10 -32.54
N GLU A 52 7.29 18.30 -32.70
CA GLU A 52 8.32 17.54 -32.01
C GLU A 52 8.18 17.84 -30.51
N SER A 53 7.38 17.01 -29.83
CA SER A 53 7.34 16.88 -28.38
C SER A 53 7.50 15.39 -28.06
N SER A 54 8.72 14.90 -28.28
CA SER A 54 9.11 13.55 -27.88
C SER A 54 9.57 13.54 -26.42
N GLU A 55 8.68 13.90 -25.51
CA GLU A 55 8.66 13.23 -24.21
C GLU A 55 7.41 12.38 -24.22
N SER A 56 7.59 11.11 -24.57
CA SER A 56 6.51 10.13 -24.46
C SER A 56 6.10 10.09 -23.00
N ASP A 57 4.94 10.67 -22.71
CA ASP A 57 4.18 10.54 -21.47
C ASP A 57 3.62 9.09 -21.39
N THR A 58 4.49 8.11 -21.58
CA THR A 58 4.18 6.71 -21.31
C THR A 58 4.09 6.59 -19.80
N ALA A 59 2.85 6.46 -19.31
CA ALA A 59 2.57 6.15 -17.92
C ALA A 59 3.51 5.03 -17.44
N GLU A 60 4.14 5.25 -16.29
CA GLU A 60 4.98 4.23 -15.66
C GLU A 60 4.15 2.95 -15.40
N THR A 61 4.81 1.80 -15.52
CA THR A 61 4.23 0.52 -15.10
C THR A 61 4.06 0.49 -13.57
N GLU A 62 3.18 -0.38 -13.08
CA GLU A 62 2.99 -0.57 -11.63
C GLU A 62 4.30 -0.98 -10.94
N GLU A 63 5.09 -1.82 -11.59
CA GLU A 63 6.40 -2.26 -11.10
C GLU A 63 7.39 -1.08 -10.97
N GLN A 64 7.44 -0.19 -11.98
CA GLN A 64 8.28 1.01 -11.95
C GLN A 64 7.85 1.98 -10.85
N LEU A 65 6.54 2.14 -10.65
CA LEU A 65 5.98 2.96 -9.57
C LEU A 65 6.40 2.41 -8.20
N ILE A 66 6.26 1.10 -7.99
CA ILE A 66 6.63 0.44 -6.74
C ILE A 66 8.13 0.56 -6.48
N GLU A 67 8.97 0.31 -7.48
CA GLU A 67 10.43 0.43 -7.36
C GLU A 67 10.83 1.85 -6.96
N ARG A 68 10.26 2.85 -7.61
CA ARG A 68 10.50 4.26 -7.32
C ARG A 68 10.04 4.64 -5.91
N ALA A 69 8.87 4.17 -5.48
CA ALA A 69 8.36 4.38 -4.12
C ALA A 69 9.31 3.78 -3.06
N VAL A 70 9.72 2.52 -3.24
CA VAL A 70 10.65 1.85 -2.32
C VAL A 70 12.00 2.57 -2.27
N ALA A 71 12.51 3.04 -3.42
CA ALA A 71 13.75 3.81 -3.47
C ALA A 71 13.65 5.15 -2.73
N ILE A 72 12.48 5.81 -2.71
CA ILE A 72 12.25 7.01 -1.89
C ILE A 72 12.21 6.62 -0.41
N HIS A 73 11.40 5.63 -0.02
CA HIS A 73 11.27 5.17 1.36
C HIS A 73 12.61 4.78 2.01
N ARG A 74 13.54 4.20 1.24
CA ARG A 74 14.90 3.86 1.74
C ARG A 74 15.81 5.05 2.04
N ARG A 75 15.49 6.25 1.54
CA ARG A 75 16.35 7.46 1.63
C ARG A 75 15.80 8.51 2.58
N VAL A 76 14.53 8.40 2.97
CA VAL A 76 13.84 9.37 3.82
C VAL A 76 13.56 8.76 5.18
N ILE A 77 13.37 9.61 6.19
CA ILE A 77 12.81 9.18 7.48
C ILE A 77 11.30 9.24 7.36
N THR A 78 10.64 8.12 7.52
CA THR A 78 9.17 8.07 7.58
C THR A 78 8.70 8.31 9.00
N LEU A 79 7.66 9.13 9.13
CA LEU A 79 7.11 9.50 10.42
C LEU A 79 5.59 9.44 10.36
N ASP A 80 5.00 8.70 11.29
CA ASP A 80 3.58 8.71 11.57
C ASP A 80 3.32 9.54 12.83
N THR A 81 2.50 10.57 12.70
CA THR A 81 2.15 11.48 13.81
C THR A 81 1.04 10.95 14.71
N HIS A 82 0.38 9.83 14.35
CA HIS A 82 -0.77 9.33 15.09
C HIS A 82 -0.90 7.80 15.01
N ALA A 83 -0.20 7.09 15.90
CA ALA A 83 -0.31 5.66 16.04
C ALA A 83 -1.08 5.29 17.31
N ASP A 84 -2.31 4.79 17.14
CA ASP A 84 -3.12 4.26 18.22
C ASP A 84 -2.51 2.98 18.81
N ILE A 85 -2.47 2.92 20.13
CA ILE A 85 -2.01 1.73 20.88
C ILE A 85 -3.05 1.35 21.93
N ASN A 86 -3.19 0.04 22.18
CA ASN A 86 -3.98 -0.48 23.28
C ASN A 86 -3.05 -0.81 24.46
N THR A 87 -3.26 -0.14 25.59
CA THR A 87 -2.47 -0.34 26.82
C THR A 87 -2.60 -1.75 27.38
N GLU A 88 -3.70 -2.46 27.09
CA GLU A 88 -3.90 -3.86 27.46
C GLU A 88 -2.88 -4.80 26.81
N ASN A 89 -2.27 -4.38 25.70
CA ASN A 89 -1.18 -5.11 25.05
C ASN A 89 0.18 -4.87 25.71
N PHE A 90 0.33 -4.10 26.79
CA PHE A 90 1.65 -3.91 27.43
C PHE A 90 1.80 -4.85 28.63
N THR A 91 1.92 -6.15 28.36
CA THR A 91 2.13 -7.18 29.37
C THR A 91 3.50 -7.85 29.20
N ALA A 92 3.90 -8.64 30.20
CA ALA A 92 5.17 -9.38 30.15
C ALA A 92 5.22 -10.41 29.01
N THR A 93 4.07 -10.93 28.58
CA THR A 93 3.97 -12.04 27.60
C THR A 93 3.35 -11.63 26.27
N ARG A 94 2.78 -10.43 26.20
CA ARG A 94 2.14 -9.90 25.00
C ARG A 94 2.46 -8.42 24.90
N ASN A 95 3.10 -7.99 23.81
CA ASN A 95 3.40 -6.57 23.50
C ASN A 95 3.87 -6.32 22.06
N TYR A 96 4.06 -5.05 21.71
CA TYR A 96 4.32 -4.57 20.35
C TYR A 96 5.68 -4.99 19.75
N THR A 97 6.52 -5.74 20.48
CA THR A 97 7.71 -6.38 19.89
C THR A 97 7.35 -7.59 19.02
N GLU A 98 6.13 -8.13 19.14
CA GLU A 98 5.66 -9.26 18.35
C GLU A 98 4.62 -8.84 17.29
N ASP A 99 4.28 -9.74 16.37
CA ASP A 99 3.25 -9.50 15.36
C ASP A 99 1.83 -9.71 15.92
N LEU A 100 1.33 -8.67 16.59
CA LEU A 100 -0.04 -8.57 17.10
C LEU A 100 -1.05 -8.33 15.97
N ASP A 101 -2.32 -8.61 16.23
CA ASP A 101 -3.45 -8.18 15.37
C ASP A 101 -3.79 -6.69 15.55
N THR A 102 -2.77 -5.84 15.40
CA THR A 102 -2.84 -4.38 15.38
C THR A 102 -2.17 -3.88 14.10
N GLN A 103 -2.46 -2.64 13.67
CA GLN A 103 -1.88 -2.07 12.45
C GLN A 103 -0.38 -1.78 12.60
N VAL A 104 0.03 -1.33 13.79
CA VAL A 104 1.42 -0.98 14.10
C VAL A 104 1.96 -1.98 15.12
N THR A 105 3.12 -2.58 14.81
CA THR A 105 3.99 -3.40 15.67
C THR A 105 5.43 -3.25 15.17
N LEU A 106 6.44 -3.55 15.98
CA LEU A 106 7.85 -3.46 15.52
C LEU A 106 8.10 -4.32 14.26
N PRO A 107 7.66 -5.59 14.16
CA PRO A 107 7.81 -6.36 12.94
C PRO A 107 7.16 -5.72 11.70
N LYS A 108 6.00 -5.07 11.86
CA LYS A 108 5.30 -4.37 10.78
C LYS A 108 5.97 -3.05 10.40
N MET A 109 6.52 -2.33 11.37
CA MET A 109 7.31 -1.12 11.14
C MET A 109 8.57 -1.44 10.34
N GLU A 110 9.30 -2.50 10.70
CA GLU A 110 10.48 -2.97 9.96
C GLU A 110 10.12 -3.42 8.54
N ALA A 111 9.05 -4.20 8.38
CA ALA A 111 8.60 -4.68 7.06
C ALA A 111 8.09 -3.55 6.16
N GLY A 112 7.42 -2.55 6.74
CA GLY A 112 6.83 -1.40 6.03
C GLY A 112 7.77 -0.19 5.86
N GLY A 113 8.92 -0.18 6.53
CA GLY A 113 9.84 0.96 6.53
C GLY A 113 9.29 2.18 7.25
N LEU A 114 8.64 2.00 8.41
CA LEU A 114 8.22 3.07 9.31
C LEU A 114 9.29 3.35 10.37
N ASP A 115 10.00 4.47 10.27
CA ASP A 115 11.14 4.79 11.15
C ASP A 115 10.70 5.38 12.49
N VAL A 116 9.68 6.24 12.48
CA VAL A 116 9.19 6.96 13.67
C VAL A 116 7.68 6.87 13.75
N ALA A 117 7.17 6.48 14.92
CA ALA A 117 5.74 6.51 15.23
C ALA A 117 5.51 7.33 16.50
N TRP A 118 4.54 8.25 16.45
CA TRP A 118 4.06 8.97 17.61
C TRP A 118 2.91 8.19 18.25
N PHE A 119 3.20 7.51 19.35
CA PHE A 119 2.17 6.78 20.10
C PHE A 119 1.33 7.74 20.92
N ILE A 120 0.04 7.77 20.61
CA ILE A 120 -0.89 8.69 21.25
C ILE A 120 -1.48 8.10 22.52
N VAL A 121 -1.75 8.98 23.48
CA VAL A 121 -2.63 8.69 24.61
C VAL A 121 -3.92 9.45 24.35
N TYR A 122 -4.92 8.73 23.85
CA TYR A 122 -6.27 9.24 23.64
C TYR A 122 -7.17 8.79 24.79
N THR A 123 -8.04 9.70 25.23
CA THR A 123 -9.12 9.37 26.16
C THR A 123 -10.43 9.82 25.53
N GLY A 124 -11.47 9.00 25.66
CA GLY A 124 -12.80 9.34 25.18
C GLY A 124 -13.31 10.62 25.85
N GLN A 125 -14.15 11.36 25.13
CA GLN A 125 -14.86 12.50 25.70
C GLN A 125 -15.70 12.03 26.91
N GLY A 126 -15.63 12.77 28.02
CA GLY A 126 -16.49 12.54 29.18
C GLY A 126 -17.96 12.89 28.92
N PRO A 127 -18.85 12.72 29.92
CA PRO A 127 -20.23 13.16 29.82
C PRO A 127 -20.33 14.67 29.50
N LEU A 128 -21.32 15.05 28.69
CA LEU A 128 -21.69 16.46 28.50
C LEU A 128 -22.54 16.90 29.69
N ASN A 129 -21.98 17.74 30.55
CA ASN A 129 -22.65 18.39 31.68
C ASN A 129 -22.85 19.89 31.40
N SER A 130 -23.86 20.51 32.03
CA SER A 130 -24.02 21.97 31.99
C SER A 130 -22.85 22.64 32.71
N GLU A 131 -22.34 23.73 32.14
CA GLU A 131 -21.33 24.59 32.79
C GLU A 131 -21.87 25.33 34.02
#